data_AF-A0A351MMG8-F1
#
_entry.id   AF-A0A351MMG8-F1
#
_cell.length_a   1.000
_cell.length_b   1.000
_cell.length_c   1.000
_cell.angle_alpha   90.00
_cell.angle_beta   90.00
_cell.angle_gamma   90.00
#
_symmetry.space_group_name_H-M   'P 1'
#
loop_
_entity.id
_entity.type
_entity.pdbx_description
1 polymer ?
#
loop_
_entity_poly.entity_id
_entity_poly.type
_entity_poly.pdbx_seq_one_letter_code
_entity_poly.pdbx_strand_id
1 'polypeptide(L)' 'FVTSGIRLGTAALTTRGFGIAECQRVAGLIADRLEAIDDEAVAAQILGAVAELTAAHPLYEGYLE' A
#
# COMPACT_ATOMS: atom_id res chain seq x y z
N PHE A 1 -14.99 16.68 -16.89
CA PHE A 1 -15.46 16.04 -15.66
C PHE A 1 -14.35 16.19 -14.63
N VAL A 2 -14.61 16.74 -13.45
CA VAL A 2 -13.64 16.87 -12.36
C VAL A 2 -14.12 15.95 -11.25
N THR A 3 -13.22 15.09 -10.74
CA THR A 3 -13.52 14.19 -9.62
C THR A 3 -12.72 14.61 -8.39
N SER A 4 -13.31 14.42 -7.21
CA SER A 4 -12.71 14.85 -5.93
C SER A 4 -12.51 13.68 -4.96
N GLY A 5 -12.33 12.46 -5.46
CA GLY A 5 -12.21 11.28 -4.59
C GLY A 5 -11.54 10.08 -5.27
N ILE A 6 -11.15 9.11 -4.43
CA ILE A 6 -10.52 7.84 -4.82
C ILE A 6 -11.38 6.66 -4.38
N ARG A 7 -11.32 5.54 -5.10
CA ARG A 7 -11.98 4.28 -4.75
C ARG A 7 -10.92 3.25 -4.37
N LEU A 8 -11.08 2.65 -3.19
CA LEU A 8 -10.20 1.61 -2.68
C LEU A 8 -10.89 0.24 -2.71
N GLY A 9 -10.13 -0.82 -2.95
CA GLY A 9 -10.63 -2.20 -2.98
C GLY A 9 -9.57 -3.18 -2.50
N THR A 10 -9.99 -4.19 -1.74
CA THR A 10 -9.08 -5.12 -1.05
C THR A 10 -8.82 -6.42 -1.79
N ALA A 11 -9.58 -6.73 -2.86
CA ALA A 11 -9.53 -8.03 -3.53
C ALA A 11 -8.12 -8.48 -3.93
N ALA A 12 -7.30 -7.57 -4.48
CA ALA A 12 -5.93 -7.90 -4.85
C ALA A 12 -5.02 -8.15 -3.62
N LEU A 13 -5.21 -7.38 -2.55
CA LEU A 13 -4.45 -7.53 -1.30
C LEU A 13 -4.81 -8.85 -0.60
N THR A 14 -6.10 -9.18 -0.52
CA THR A 14 -6.55 -10.42 0.13
C THR A 14 -6.13 -11.67 -0.66
N THR A 15 -6.14 -11.62 -2.00
CA THR A 15 -5.59 -12.71 -2.82
C THR A 15 -4.08 -12.87 -2.64
N ARG A 16 -3.38 -11.77 -2.33
CA ARG A 16 -1.95 -11.74 -1.98
C ARG A 16 -1.66 -12.20 -0.54
N GLY A 17 -2.68 -12.53 0.25
CA GLY A 17 -2.52 -13.01 1.63
C GLY A 17 -2.46 -11.92 2.70
N PHE A 18 -2.86 -10.68 2.39
CA PHE A 18 -2.98 -9.63 3.41
C PHE A 18 -4.18 -9.92 4.32
N GLY A 19 -3.96 -9.84 5.62
CA GLY A 19 -4.99 -9.90 6.65
C GLY A 19 -5.41 -8.51 7.14
N ILE A 20 -6.04 -8.51 8.33
CA ILE A 20 -6.57 -7.28 8.95
C ILE A 20 -5.43 -6.32 9.30
N ALA A 21 -4.36 -6.82 9.91
CA ALA A 21 -3.24 -6.00 10.37
C ALA A 21 -2.52 -5.31 9.21
N GLU A 22 -2.28 -6.04 8.12
CA GLU A 22 -1.63 -5.48 6.93
C GLU A 22 -2.52 -4.44 6.25
N CYS A 23 -3.84 -4.71 6.16
CA CYS A 23 -4.78 -3.73 5.59
C CYS A 23 -4.89 -2.46 6.44
N GLN A 24 -4.85 -2.57 7.77
CA GLN A 24 -4.79 -1.40 8.66
C GLN A 24 -3.51 -0.61 8.43
N ARG A 25 -2.37 -1.30 8.27
CA ARG A 25 -1.09 -0.65 7.96
C ARG A 25 -1.14 0.10 6.63
N VAL A 26 -1.69 -0.53 5.57
CA VAL A 26 -1.87 0.11 4.26
C VAL A 26 -2.77 1.35 4.37
N ALA A 27 -3.87 1.27 5.13
CA ALA A 27 -4.75 2.42 5.34
C ALA A 27 -4.04 3.59 6.03
N GLY A 28 -3.19 3.30 7.03
CA GLY A 28 -2.34 4.30 7.68
C GLY A 28 -1.37 4.97 6.70
N LEU A 29 -0.67 4.18 5.88
CA LEU A 29 0.24 4.72 4.86
C LEU A 29 -0.48 5.61 3.83
N ILE A 30 -1.72 5.26 3.45
CA ILE A 30 -2.55 6.10 2.58
C ILE A 30 -2.88 7.42 3.29
N ALA A 31 -3.28 7.38 4.56
CA ALA A 31 -3.58 8.58 5.34
C ALA A 31 -2.35 9.50 5.47
N ASP A 32 -1.19 8.94 5.84
CA ASP A 32 0.08 9.67 5.94
C ASP A 32 0.42 10.39 4.62
N ARG A 33 0.21 9.73 3.47
CA ARG A 33 0.44 10.36 2.16
C ARG A 33 -0.54 11.49 1.87
N LEU A 34 -1.81 11.33 2.23
CA LEU A 34 -2.84 12.34 2.00
C LEU A 34 -2.62 13.59 2.86
N GLU A 35 -2.09 13.41 4.09
CA GLU A 35 -1.73 14.52 4.97
C GLU A 35 -0.46 15.26 4.53
N ALA A 36 0.48 14.57 3.88
CA ALA A 36 1.76 15.12 3.42
C ALA A 36 1.97 14.90 1.91
N ILE A 37 1.06 15.42 1.08
CA ILE A 37 1.00 15.11 -0.36
C ILE A 37 2.17 15.69 -1.19
N ASP A 38 2.86 16.71 -0.69
CA ASP A 38 4.02 17.33 -1.37
C ASP A 38 5.35 17.02 -0.67
N ASP A 39 5.33 16.19 0.39
CA ASP A 39 6.53 15.81 1.13
C ASP A 39 7.19 14.56 0.52
N GLU A 40 8.31 14.76 -0.16
CA GLU A 40 9.08 13.69 -0.79
C GLU A 40 9.77 12.76 0.22
N ALA A 41 10.08 13.23 1.42
CA ALA A 41 10.66 12.37 2.46
C ALA A 41 9.61 11.39 2.98
N VAL A 42 8.38 11.85 3.21
CA VAL A 42 7.24 10.97 3.56
C VAL A 42 6.95 9.99 2.43
N ALA A 43 6.96 10.44 1.17
CA ALA A 43 6.78 9.56 0.01
C ALA A 43 7.83 8.44 -0.03
N ALA A 44 9.11 8.76 0.20
CA ALA A 44 10.19 7.77 0.23
C ALA A 44 10.04 6.76 1.38
N GLN A 45 9.63 7.22 2.57
CA GLN A 45 9.37 6.34 3.71
C GLN A 45 8.21 5.38 3.43
N ILE A 46 7.12 5.87 2.84
CA ILE A 46 5.96 5.06 2.47
C ILE A 46 6.35 4.00 1.42
N LEU A 47 7.17 4.38 0.42
CA LEU A 47 7.67 3.43 -0.57
C LEU A 47 8.46 2.29 0.08
N GLY A 48 9.31 2.60 1.05
CA GLY A 48 10.04 1.58 1.83
C GLY A 48 9.08 0.65 2.58
N ALA A 49 8.11 1.19 3.31
CA ALA A 49 7.14 0.39 4.05
C ALA A 49 6.27 -0.49 3.13
N VAL A 50 5.89 0.00 1.95
CA VAL A 50 5.17 -0.79 0.94
C VAL A 50 6.07 -1.90 0.40
N ALA A 51 7.34 -1.63 0.12
CA ALA A 51 8.28 -2.66 -0.34
C ALA A 51 8.44 -3.79 0.69
N GLU A 52 8.55 -3.46 1.97
CA GLU A 52 8.61 -4.44 3.07
C GLU A 52 7.35 -5.30 3.16
N LEU A 53 6.17 -4.66 3.17
CA LEU A 53 4.88 -5.38 3.19
C LEU A 53 4.72 -6.31 1.99
N THR A 54 5.09 -5.84 0.81
CA THR A 54 4.93 -6.61 -0.42
C THR A 54 5.95 -7.74 -0.55
N ALA A 55 7.17 -7.56 -0.02
CA ALA A 55 8.17 -8.63 0.06
C ALA A 55 7.77 -9.75 1.03
N ALA A 56 7.12 -9.41 2.16
CA ALA A 56 6.61 -10.39 3.12
C ALA A 56 5.44 -11.23 2.58
N HIS A 57 4.74 -10.74 1.55
CA HIS A 57 3.59 -11.38 0.94
C HIS A 57 3.78 -11.45 -0.59
N PRO A 58 4.64 -12.32 -1.13
CA PRO A 58 4.86 -12.41 -2.58
C PRO A 58 3.57 -12.79 -3.31
N LEU A 59 3.29 -12.15 -4.45
CA LEU A 59 2.07 -12.39 -5.21
C LEU A 59 2.09 -13.74 -5.94
N TYR A 60 3.27 -14.17 -6.39
CA TYR A 60 3.50 -15.44 -7.07
C TYR A 60 4.74 -16.08 -6.46
N GLU A 61 4.59 -17.31 -5.95
CA GLU A 61 5.74 -18.12 -5.54
C GLU A 61 6.56 -18.50 -6.79
N GLY A 62 7.86 -18.20 -6.77
CA GLY A 62 8.81 -18.62 -7.82
C GLY A 62 8.82 -17.80 -9.12
N TYR A 63 8.16 -16.63 -9.19
CA TYR A 63 8.16 -15.78 -10.41
C TYR A 63 9.12 -14.58 -10.37
N LEU A 64 9.82 -14.37 -9.25
CA LEU A 64 10.77 -13.27 -9.05
C LEU A 64 12.20 -13.77 -8.77
N GLU A 65 12.49 -15.03 -9.07
CA GLU A 65 13.87 -15.57 -9.14
C GLU A 65 14.46 -15.42 -10.55
#